data_AF-A0A930BT47-F1
#
_entry.id   AF-A0A930BT47-F1
#
_cell.length_a   1.000
_cell.length_b   1.000
_cell.length_c   1.000
_cell.angle_alpha   90.00
_cell.angle_beta   90.00
_cell.angle_gamma   90.00
#
_symmetry.space_group_name_H-M   'P 1'
#
loop_
_entity.id
_entity.type
_entity.pdbx_description
1 polymer ?
#
loop_
_entity_poly.entity_id
_entity_poly.type
_entity_poly.pdbx_seq_one_letter_code
_entity_poly.pdbx_strand_id
1 'polypeptide(L)' 'MSTVVLTEIHGRVGLIRINRPEAMNALNNE' A
#
# COMPACT_ATOMS: atom_id res chain seq x y z
N MET A 1 -8.35 -9.44 6.68
CA MET A 1 -7.02 -8.87 6.98
C MET A 1 -6.35 -8.49 5.66
N SER A 2 -6.79 -7.38 5.06
CA SER A 2 -6.14 -6.81 3.86
C SER A 2 -5.20 -5.73 4.34
N THR A 3 -3.90 -5.89 4.10
CA THR A 3 -2.92 -4.83 4.39
C THR A 3 -3.10 -3.75 3.32
N VAL A 4 -3.75 -2.63 3.69
CA VAL A 4 -4.04 -1.48 2.81
C VAL A 4 -2.74 -0.88 2.27
N VAL A 5 -1.65 -0.96 3.02
CA VAL A 5 -0.34 -0.49 2.62
C VAL A 5 0.62 -1.68 2.52
N LEU A 6 1.13 -1.95 1.32
CA LEU A 6 2.17 -2.93 1.08
C LEU A 6 3.52 -2.21 0.99
N THR A 7 4.50 -2.69 1.74
CA THR A 7 5.87 -2.17 1.71
C THR A 7 6.81 -3.22 1.16
N GLU A 8 7.62 -2.85 0.19
CA GLU A 8 8.64 -3.71 -0.41
C GLU A 8 9.94 -2.93 -0.57
N ILE A 9 11.09 -3.59 -0.45
CA ILE A 9 12.40 -2.96 -0.66
C ILE A 9 13.07 -3.63 -1.85
N HIS A 10 13.32 -2.86 -2.90
CA HIS A 10 14.07 -3.28 -4.09
C HIS A 10 15.48 -2.68 -4.03
N GLY A 11 16.42 -3.46 -3.47
CA GLY A 11 17.80 -3.01 -3.27
C GLY A 11 17.87 -1.87 -2.24
N ARG A 12 18.00 -0.63 -2.74
CA ARG A 12 18.03 0.61 -1.92
C ARG A 12 16.79 1.49 -2.11
N VAL A 13 15.78 1.03 -2.86
CA VAL A 13 14.54 1.76 -3.12
C VAL A 13 13.39 1.14 -2.34
N GLY A 14 12.68 1.96 -1.57
CA GLY A 14 11.44 1.56 -0.92
C GLY A 14 10.24 1.76 -1.85
N LEU A 15 9.45 0.71 -2.04
CA LEU A 15 8.22 0.71 -2.81
C LEU A 15 7.04 0.59 -1.84
N ILE A 16 6.17 1.60 -1.85
CA ILE A 16 4.94 1.62 -1.07
C ILE A 16 3.78 1.52 -2.05
N ARG A 17 2.96 0.47 -1.94
CA ARG A 17 1.75 0.29 -2.75
C ARG A 17 0.52 0.39 -1.86
N ILE A 18 -0.40 1.26 -2.26
CA ILE A 18 -1.73 1.31 -1.66
C ILE A 18 -2.56 0.22 -2.35
N ASN A 19 -3.02 -0.76 -1.58
CA ASN A 19 -3.76 -1.93 -2.05
C ASN A 19 -5.20 -1.88 -1.54
N ARG A 20 -5.94 -0.86 -1.98
CA ARG A 20 -7.35 -0.67 -1.64
C ARG A 20 -8.19 -0.44 -2.91
N PRO A 21 -8.16 -1.38 -3.87
CA PRO A 21 -8.77 -1.21 -5.18
C PRO A 21 -10.28 -0.95 -5.11
N GLU A 22 -10.98 -1.49 -4.11
CA GLU A 22 -12.42 -1.31 -3.88
C GLU A 22 -12.81 0.14 -3.60
N ALA A 23 -11.87 0.97 -3.13
CA ALA A 23 -12.06 2.39 -2.88
C ALA A 23 -11.19 3.25 -3.81
N MET A 24 -10.77 2.71 -4.97
CA MET A 24 -9.85 3.37 -5.90
C MET A 24 -8.54 3.82 -5.24
N ASN A 25 -8.03 3.04 -4.29
CA ASN A 25 -6.84 3.34 -3.49
C ASN A 25 -6.97 4.62 -2.64
N ALA A 26 -8.19 5.03 -2.27
CA ALA A 26 -8.41 6.13 -1.34
C ALA A 26 -7.80 5.81 0.04
N LEU A 27 -7.02 6.76 0.54
CA LEU A 27 -6.45 6.70 1.89
C LEU A 27 -7.55 6.75 2.95
N ASN A 28 -7.37 6.02 4.04
CA ASN A 28 -8.19 6.06 5.24
C ASN A 28 -7.30 6.36 6.46
N ASN A 29 -7.92 6.48 7.64
CA ASN A 29 -7.24 6.76 8.91
C ASN A 29 -6.81 5.49 9.66
N GLU A 30 -6.83 4.34 8.99
CA GLU A 30 -6.34 3.07 9.54
C GLU A 30 -4.84 2.92 9.23
#